data_AF-A0A950Y9J2-F1
#
_entry.id   AF-A0A950Y9J2-F1
#
_cell.length_a   1.000
_cell.length_b   1.000
_cell.length_c   1.000
_cell.angle_alpha   90.00
_cell.angle_beta   90.00
_cell.angle_gamma   90.00
#
_symmetry.space_group_name_H-M   'P 1'
#
loop_
_entity.id
_entity.type
_entity.pdbx_description
1 polymer ?
#
loop_
_entity_poly.entity_id
_entity_poly.type
_entity_poly.pdbx_seq_one_letter_code
_entity_poly.pdbx_strand_id
1 'polypeptide(L)'
;MEGDGVDDSGRRVHIAQLGSSGWVNGAGSPTLPVCLGQWTAGPPAWLRGGWRNRQGAVTFPFAAGGWSNGPGVRRLPYGGVVFAPGPSLPVRYWHSIAVDPRLIPIGSRVYIPAYRQLTGGWFLAQDTGGAIRGRHVDVYRPAPSSPADEGRYLTGQRILVIPPV
;
A
#
# COMPACT_ATOMS: atom_id res chain seq x y z
N MET A 1 -3.13 -1.13 -2.71
CA MET A 1 -2.79 -1.83 -3.94
C MET A 1 -1.44 -1.33 -4.38
N GLU A 2 -0.60 -2.26 -4.79
CA GLU A 2 0.84 -2.03 -4.90
C GLU A 2 1.15 -0.90 -5.88
N GLY A 3 2.02 0.01 -5.46
CA GLY A 3 2.47 1.13 -6.30
C GLY A 3 1.46 2.26 -6.53
N ASP A 4 0.23 2.20 -6.04
CA ASP A 4 -0.72 3.33 -6.07
C ASP A 4 -0.50 4.31 -4.91
N GLY A 5 -0.68 5.60 -5.17
CA GLY A 5 -0.52 6.66 -4.18
C GLY A 5 -1.24 7.96 -4.57
N VAL A 6 -0.92 9.02 -3.82
CA VAL A 6 -1.36 10.39 -4.11
C VAL A 6 -0.14 11.31 -4.19
N ASP A 7 -0.16 12.26 -5.11
CA ASP A 7 0.85 13.30 -5.21
C ASP A 7 0.65 14.42 -4.18
N ASP A 8 1.53 15.42 -4.20
CA ASP A 8 1.48 16.58 -3.29
C ASP A 8 0.26 17.50 -3.53
N SER A 9 -0.44 17.32 -4.64
CA SER A 9 -1.69 17.99 -5.00
C SER A 9 -2.92 17.13 -4.66
N GLY A 10 -2.73 15.96 -4.02
CA GLY A 10 -3.79 15.02 -3.69
C GLY A 10 -4.33 14.23 -4.89
N ARG A 11 -3.71 14.32 -6.06
CA ARG A 11 -4.13 13.57 -7.25
C ARG A 11 -3.61 12.15 -7.15
N ARG A 12 -4.42 11.19 -7.62
CA ARG A 12 -3.97 9.80 -7.69
C ARG A 12 -2.84 9.64 -8.70
N VAL A 13 -1.83 8.89 -8.31
CA VAL A 13 -0.69 8.50 -9.13
C VAL A 13 -0.36 7.04 -8.86
N HIS A 14 0.38 6.41 -9.77
CA HIS A 14 0.94 5.09 -9.54
C HIS A 14 2.39 5.01 -10.00
N ILE A 15 3.12 4.01 -9.52
CA ILE A 15 4.46 3.67 -10.01
C ILE A 15 4.29 2.99 -11.38
N ALA A 16 4.70 3.69 -12.43
CA ALA A 16 4.68 3.20 -13.81
C ALA A 16 5.91 2.33 -14.12
N GLN A 17 7.03 2.62 -13.48
CA GLN A 17 8.26 1.85 -13.64
C GLN A 17 8.98 1.75 -12.30
N LEU A 18 9.29 0.51 -11.91
CA LEU A 18 10.15 0.23 -10.78
C LEU A 18 11.59 0.65 -11.14
N GLY A 19 12.15 1.57 -10.37
CA GLY A 19 13.57 1.89 -10.39
C GLY A 19 14.38 0.92 -9.53
N SER A 20 15.65 1.25 -9.27
CA SER A 20 16.52 0.49 -8.37
C SER A 20 16.43 0.98 -6.91
N SER A 21 15.36 1.68 -6.54
CA SER A 21 15.21 2.23 -5.19
C SER A 21 14.84 1.15 -4.18
N GLY A 22 15.70 0.93 -3.20
CA GLY A 22 15.39 0.12 -2.02
C GLY A 22 14.46 0.82 -1.03
N TRP A 23 14.14 0.12 0.06
CA TRP A 23 13.35 0.64 1.17
C TRP A 23 14.24 1.32 2.23
N VAL A 24 13.67 2.30 2.94
CA VAL A 24 14.24 2.86 4.17
C VAL A 24 13.25 2.74 5.31
N ASN A 25 13.75 2.63 6.54
CA ASN A 25 12.93 2.69 7.74
C ASN A 25 12.49 4.15 8.04
N GLY A 26 11.72 4.34 9.12
CA GLY A 26 11.23 5.67 9.51
C GLY A 26 12.33 6.70 9.77
N ALA A 27 13.50 6.26 10.26
CA ALA A 27 14.67 7.10 10.48
C ALA A 27 15.46 7.42 9.19
N GLY A 28 15.06 6.88 8.04
CA GLY A 28 15.73 7.08 6.75
C GLY A 28 16.90 6.13 6.49
N SER A 29 17.15 5.15 7.36
CA SER A 29 18.18 4.13 7.18
C SER A 29 17.72 3.06 6.18
N PRO A 30 18.56 2.64 5.22
CA PRO A 30 18.22 1.55 4.31
C PRO A 30 17.81 0.28 5.06
N THR A 31 16.76 -0.38 4.56
CA THR A 31 16.30 -1.65 5.12
C THR A 31 15.86 -2.61 4.02
N LEU A 32 16.07 -3.91 4.25
CA LEU A 32 15.77 -4.97 3.31
C LEU A 32 14.92 -6.05 3.98
N PRO A 33 13.97 -6.67 3.24
CA PRO A 33 13.21 -7.78 3.76
C PRO A 33 14.15 -8.97 3.94
N VAL A 34 14.13 -9.58 5.14
CA VAL A 34 14.89 -10.79 5.44
C VAL A 34 13.98 -12.01 5.29
N CYS A 35 12.83 -11.97 5.98
CA CYS A 35 11.76 -12.95 5.88
C CYS A 35 10.43 -12.27 6.25
N LEU A 36 9.32 -13.02 6.24
CA LEU A 36 7.98 -12.48 6.52
C LEU A 36 7.94 -11.70 7.84
N GLY A 37 7.78 -10.37 7.73
CA GLY A 37 7.72 -9.45 8.87
C GLY A 37 9.06 -9.02 9.47
N GLN A 38 10.20 -9.55 9.00
CA GLN A 38 11.54 -9.20 9.51
C GLN A 38 12.36 -8.41 8.49
N TRP A 39 13.04 -7.38 9.01
CA TRP A 39 13.75 -6.38 8.21
C TRP A 39 15.10 -6.02 8.83
N THR A 40 16.13 -5.81 8.01
CA THR A 40 17.52 -5.62 8.47
C THR A 40 17.74 -4.40 9.37
N ALA A 41 16.84 -3.41 9.33
CA ALA A 41 16.97 -2.16 10.09
C ALA A 41 15.60 -1.67 10.60
N GLY A 42 14.71 -2.61 10.95
CA GLY A 42 13.32 -2.32 11.31
C GLY A 42 12.42 -2.16 10.08
N PRO A 43 11.10 -2.02 10.30
CA PRO A 43 10.11 -2.07 9.23
C PRO A 43 10.33 -0.94 8.20
N PRO A 44 10.00 -1.19 6.93
CA PRO A 44 10.12 -0.20 5.88
C PRO A 44 9.06 0.88 6.13
N ALA A 45 9.46 2.13 5.97
CA ALA A 45 8.54 3.27 6.06
C ALA A 45 8.33 3.93 4.71
N TRP A 46 9.33 3.93 3.81
CA TRP A 46 9.24 4.60 2.52
C TRP A 46 10.26 4.05 1.52
N LEU A 47 10.07 4.34 0.23
CA LEU A 47 11.13 4.19 -0.77
C LEU A 47 12.30 5.11 -0.43
N ARG A 48 13.53 4.75 -0.84
CA ARG A 48 14.75 5.52 -0.52
C ARG A 48 14.72 6.97 -1.00
N GLY A 49 13.88 7.32 -1.99
CA GLY A 49 13.65 8.70 -2.40
C GLY A 49 12.76 9.49 -1.42
N GLY A 50 12.20 10.60 -1.91
CA GLY A 50 11.23 11.40 -1.18
C GLY A 50 11.85 12.39 -0.20
N TRP A 51 11.04 12.92 0.72
CA TRP A 51 11.46 13.99 1.63
C TRP A 51 12.10 13.46 2.92
N ARG A 52 13.04 14.25 3.46
CA ARG A 52 13.69 14.05 4.75
C ARG A 52 13.57 15.30 5.62
N ASN A 53 13.30 15.10 6.90
CA ASN A 53 13.33 16.17 7.89
C ASN A 53 14.78 16.52 8.29
N ARG A 54 14.96 17.47 9.22
CA ARG A 54 16.30 17.92 9.67
C ARG A 54 17.12 16.80 10.31
N GLN A 55 16.47 15.81 10.91
CA GLN A 55 17.09 14.64 11.53
C GLN A 55 17.44 13.55 10.51
N GLY A 56 17.10 13.73 9.23
CA GLY A 56 17.30 12.74 8.19
C GLY A 56 16.23 11.65 8.15
N ALA A 57 15.17 11.75 8.95
CA ALA A 57 14.07 10.81 8.98
C ALA A 57 13.08 11.04 7.83
N VAL A 58 12.35 9.99 7.45
CA VAL A 58 11.29 10.06 6.43
C VAL A 58 10.21 11.04 6.90
N THR A 59 9.78 11.91 5.99
CA THR A 59 8.61 12.79 6.15
C THR A 59 7.94 13.00 4.80
N PHE A 60 6.67 13.40 4.78
CA PHE A 60 5.92 13.78 3.58
C PHE A 60 4.83 14.78 3.93
N PRO A 61 4.44 15.66 3.00
CA PRO A 61 3.36 16.62 3.24
C PRO A 61 2.00 15.91 3.24
N PHE A 62 1.08 16.37 4.10
CA PHE A 62 -0.31 15.96 4.03
C PHE A 62 -1.08 16.83 3.04
N ALA A 63 -2.11 16.27 2.38
CA ALA A 63 -2.98 17.02 1.48
C ALA A 63 -3.70 18.19 2.19
N ALA A 64 -4.01 18.04 3.48
CA ALA A 64 -4.61 19.09 4.31
C ALA A 64 -3.59 20.12 4.85
N GLY A 65 -2.32 20.04 4.44
CA GLY A 65 -1.22 20.83 4.99
C GLY A 65 -0.57 20.18 6.21
N GLY A 66 0.64 20.65 6.54
CA GLY A 66 1.49 20.02 7.54
C GLY A 66 2.30 18.84 6.99
N TRP A 67 3.02 18.16 7.87
CA TRP A 67 3.96 17.09 7.51
C TRP A 67 3.85 15.92 8.46
N SER A 68 4.06 14.71 7.95
CA SER A 68 3.95 13.47 8.72
C SER A 68 5.00 13.33 9.83
N ASN A 69 6.18 13.94 9.67
CA ASN A 69 7.25 13.87 10.66
C ASN A 69 8.13 15.13 10.63
N GLY A 70 7.49 16.29 10.79
CA GLY A 70 8.13 17.60 10.69
C GLY A 70 8.47 18.02 9.25
N PRO A 71 8.84 19.29 9.02
CA PRO A 71 9.04 19.82 7.67
C PRO A 71 10.14 19.08 6.90
N GLY A 72 9.86 18.74 5.65
CA GLY A 72 10.86 18.24 4.71
C GLY A 72 11.84 19.34 4.34
N VAL A 73 13.14 19.11 4.61
CA VAL A 73 14.23 20.05 4.29
C VAL A 73 15.13 19.55 3.18
N ARG A 74 15.05 18.25 2.84
CA ARG A 74 15.83 17.64 1.76
C ARG A 74 14.96 16.65 0.97
N ARG A 75 14.99 16.73 -0.35
CA ARG A 75 14.32 15.77 -1.26
C ARG A 75 15.36 14.89 -1.93
N LEU A 76 15.21 13.57 -1.81
CA LEU A 76 16.08 12.57 -2.42
C LEU A 76 15.43 12.00 -3.69
N PRO A 77 16.23 11.69 -4.74
CA PRO A 77 15.71 11.09 -5.96
C PRO A 77 15.23 9.66 -5.70
N TYR A 78 14.22 9.22 -6.44
CA TYR A 78 13.70 7.85 -6.36
C TYR A 78 14.49 6.84 -7.23
N GLY A 79 15.73 7.13 -7.62
CA GLY A 79 16.60 6.16 -8.27
C GLY A 79 16.00 5.47 -9.51
N GLY A 80 15.38 6.26 -10.40
CA GLY A 80 14.77 5.75 -11.64
C GLY A 80 13.33 5.27 -11.52
N VAL A 81 12.67 5.39 -10.36
CA VAL A 81 11.22 5.18 -10.27
C VAL A 81 10.50 6.27 -11.06
N VAL A 82 9.58 5.85 -11.92
CA VAL A 82 8.71 6.74 -12.68
C VAL A 82 7.29 6.62 -12.16
N PHE A 83 6.63 7.77 -11.96
CA PHE A 83 5.23 7.84 -11.57
C PHE A 83 4.39 8.28 -12.77
N ALA A 84 3.19 7.72 -12.91
CA ALA A 84 2.20 8.14 -13.90
C ALA A 84 0.90 8.59 -13.20
N PRO A 85 0.13 9.50 -13.83
CA PRO A 85 -1.13 9.98 -13.28
C PRO A 85 -2.20 8.87 -13.29
N GLY A 86 -3.14 8.99 -12.36
CA GLY A 86 -4.25 8.04 -12.21
C GLY A 86 -3.84 6.77 -11.46
N PRO A 87 -4.81 5.91 -11.13
CA PRO A 87 -4.52 4.63 -10.51
C PRO A 87 -3.91 3.64 -11.52
N SER A 88 -3.14 2.68 -11.04
CA SER A 88 -2.58 1.58 -11.85
C SER A 88 -3.68 0.64 -12.39
N LEU A 89 -4.76 0.51 -11.62
CA LEU A 89 -5.89 -0.37 -11.87
C LEU A 89 -7.22 0.37 -11.59
N PRO A 90 -8.36 -0.05 -12.16
CA PRO A 90 -9.67 0.54 -11.89
C PRO A 90 -10.24 0.11 -10.54
N VAL A 91 -9.46 0.30 -9.47
CA VAL A 91 -9.74 -0.19 -8.13
C VAL A 91 -10.50 0.85 -7.31
N ARG A 92 -11.33 0.36 -6.40
CA ARG A 92 -12.30 1.15 -5.65
C ARG A 92 -12.19 0.82 -4.17
N TYR A 93 -12.12 1.87 -3.35
CA TYR A 93 -12.04 1.72 -1.90
C TYR A 93 -13.19 0.87 -1.38
N TRP A 94 -12.87 -0.09 -0.51
CA TRP A 94 -13.77 -1.06 0.10
C TRP A 94 -14.50 -1.99 -0.89
N HIS A 95 -14.12 -1.99 -2.16
CA HIS A 95 -14.69 -2.86 -3.20
C HIS A 95 -13.65 -3.73 -3.89
N SER A 96 -12.37 -3.38 -3.82
CA SER A 96 -11.30 -4.13 -4.47
C SER A 96 -10.41 -4.82 -3.44
N ILE A 97 -9.98 -6.04 -3.75
CA ILE A 97 -9.03 -6.80 -2.93
C ILE A 97 -7.85 -7.28 -3.78
N ALA A 98 -6.68 -7.37 -3.14
CA ALA A 98 -5.55 -8.11 -3.64
C ALA A 98 -5.60 -9.55 -3.11
N VAL A 99 -5.27 -10.52 -3.96
CA VAL A 99 -5.35 -11.97 -3.65
C VAL A 99 -4.13 -12.74 -4.17
N ASP A 100 -3.97 -13.99 -3.73
CA ASP A 100 -3.13 -14.95 -4.45
C ASP A 100 -3.93 -15.55 -5.63
N PRO A 101 -3.57 -15.26 -6.90
CA PRO A 101 -4.33 -15.71 -8.07
C PRO A 101 -4.31 -17.23 -8.26
N ARG A 102 -3.37 -17.95 -7.62
CA ARG A 102 -3.32 -19.42 -7.65
C ARG A 102 -4.43 -20.05 -6.82
N LEU A 103 -5.03 -19.30 -5.90
CA LEU A 103 -6.11 -19.75 -5.03
C LEU A 103 -7.45 -19.05 -5.35
N ILE A 104 -7.42 -17.75 -5.61
CA ILE A 104 -8.60 -16.94 -5.95
C ILE A 104 -8.34 -16.30 -7.31
N PRO A 105 -8.97 -16.76 -8.40
CA PRO A 105 -8.78 -16.16 -9.72
C PRO A 105 -9.12 -14.66 -9.73
N ILE A 106 -8.33 -13.86 -10.44
CA ILE A 106 -8.66 -12.44 -10.68
C ILE A 106 -10.01 -12.37 -11.39
N GLY A 107 -10.83 -11.39 -11.00
CA GLY A 107 -12.23 -11.24 -11.42
C GLY A 107 -13.24 -11.95 -10.52
N SER A 108 -12.80 -12.76 -9.56
CA SER A 108 -13.71 -13.40 -8.59
C SER A 108 -14.45 -12.37 -7.72
N ARG A 109 -15.73 -12.64 -7.43
CA ARG A 109 -16.49 -11.93 -6.40
C ARG A 109 -16.28 -12.63 -5.06
N VAL A 110 -15.82 -11.89 -4.06
CA VAL A 110 -15.47 -12.43 -2.74
C VAL A 110 -16.34 -11.77 -1.68
N TYR A 111 -17.01 -12.59 -0.87
CA TYR A 111 -17.75 -12.12 0.29
C TYR A 111 -16.92 -12.32 1.55
N ILE A 112 -16.71 -11.22 2.28
CA ILE A 112 -15.98 -11.16 3.55
C ILE A 112 -16.96 -10.70 4.64
N PRO A 113 -17.53 -11.63 5.44
CA PRO A 113 -18.54 -11.32 6.46
C PRO A 113 -18.10 -10.25 7.48
N ALA A 114 -16.81 -10.21 7.80
CA ALA A 114 -16.24 -9.22 8.71
C ALA A 114 -16.43 -7.76 8.24
N TYR A 115 -16.64 -7.56 6.94
CA TYR A 115 -16.87 -6.27 6.31
C TYR A 115 -18.32 -6.07 5.84
N ARG A 116 -19.29 -6.87 6.34
CA ARG A 116 -20.71 -6.74 5.98
C ARG A 116 -21.28 -5.33 6.14
N GLN A 117 -20.77 -4.56 7.11
CA GLN A 117 -21.23 -3.20 7.42
C GLN A 117 -20.67 -2.12 6.49
N LEU A 118 -19.70 -2.47 5.63
CA LEU A 118 -19.15 -1.54 4.64
C LEU A 118 -19.92 -1.72 3.31
N THR A 119 -19.38 -2.52 2.41
CA THR A 119 -19.91 -2.70 1.04
C THR A 119 -20.87 -3.89 0.94
N GLY A 120 -21.66 -4.13 2.00
CA GLY A 120 -22.40 -5.37 2.15
C GLY A 120 -21.49 -6.60 2.20
N GLY A 121 -20.18 -6.41 2.49
CA GLY A 121 -19.16 -7.45 2.56
C GLY A 121 -18.65 -7.97 1.22
N TRP A 122 -19.06 -7.41 0.09
CA TRP A 122 -18.68 -7.89 -1.25
C TRP A 122 -17.52 -7.10 -1.87
N PHE A 123 -16.57 -7.86 -2.42
CA PHE A 123 -15.36 -7.35 -3.05
C PHE A 123 -15.10 -8.04 -4.38
N LEU A 124 -14.32 -7.39 -5.24
CA LEU A 124 -13.81 -7.92 -6.49
C LEU A 124 -12.30 -8.16 -6.37
N ALA A 125 -11.84 -9.36 -6.71
CA ALA A 125 -10.42 -9.66 -6.83
C ALA A 125 -9.86 -8.96 -8.07
N GLN A 126 -9.11 -7.88 -7.88
CA GLN A 126 -8.61 -7.04 -8.99
C GLN A 126 -7.10 -6.85 -8.99
N ASP A 127 -6.43 -7.26 -7.92
CA ASP A 127 -5.00 -7.03 -7.75
C ASP A 127 -4.31 -8.24 -7.10
N THR A 128 -2.99 -8.18 -7.06
CA THR A 128 -2.11 -9.13 -6.38
C THR A 128 -1.08 -8.36 -5.56
N GLY A 129 -0.27 -9.05 -4.76
CA GLY A 129 0.84 -8.42 -4.08
C GLY A 129 1.92 -9.42 -3.74
N GLY A 130 3.17 -8.97 -3.70
CA GLY A 130 4.31 -9.84 -3.40
C GLY A 130 4.18 -10.56 -2.06
N ALA A 131 3.55 -9.90 -1.08
CA ALA A 131 3.25 -10.44 0.25
C ALA A 131 1.88 -11.15 0.37
N ILE A 132 1.02 -11.03 -0.64
CA ILE A 132 -0.33 -11.60 -0.65
C ILE A 132 -0.26 -13.00 -1.28
N ARG A 133 0.18 -13.97 -0.47
CA ARG A 133 0.38 -15.37 -0.88
C ARG A 133 -0.44 -16.32 -0.03
N GLY A 134 -1.02 -17.35 -0.66
CA GLY A 134 -1.85 -18.35 -0.01
C GLY A 134 -3.22 -17.84 0.40
N ARG A 135 -3.70 -18.26 1.57
CA ARG A 135 -5.01 -17.87 2.14
C ARG A 135 -4.94 -16.48 2.79
N HIS A 136 -4.55 -15.49 2.01
CA HIS A 136 -4.35 -14.10 2.43
C HIS A 136 -5.01 -13.18 1.41
N VAL A 137 -5.79 -12.22 1.88
CA VAL A 137 -6.39 -11.15 1.07
C VAL A 137 -6.05 -9.81 1.70
N ASP A 138 -5.82 -8.79 0.88
CA ASP A 138 -5.64 -7.40 1.32
C ASP A 138 -6.75 -6.52 0.76
N VAL A 139 -7.35 -5.70 1.63
CA VAL A 139 -8.54 -4.89 1.30
C VAL A 139 -8.10 -3.48 0.95
N TYR A 140 -8.42 -3.05 -0.28
CA TYR A 140 -8.10 -1.71 -0.71
C TYR A 140 -8.97 -0.68 0.01
N ARG A 141 -8.34 0.21 0.78
CA ARG A 141 -9.00 1.21 1.61
C ARG A 141 -8.45 2.61 1.34
N PRO A 142 -9.16 3.68 1.73
CA PRO A 142 -8.62 5.04 1.70
C PRO A 142 -7.38 5.13 2.60
N ALA A 143 -6.45 6.01 2.22
CA ALA A 143 -5.31 6.34 3.07
C ALA A 143 -5.81 6.82 4.44
N PRO A 144 -5.21 6.36 5.54
CA PRO A 144 -5.59 6.83 6.87
C PRO A 144 -5.20 8.30 7.07
N SER A 145 -5.89 8.97 7.98
CA SER A 145 -5.51 10.31 8.43
C SER A 145 -4.22 10.33 9.25
N SER A 146 -3.85 9.18 9.83
CA SER A 146 -2.61 8.97 10.58
C SER A 146 -1.74 7.91 9.92
N PRO A 147 -0.44 8.18 9.68
CA PRO A 147 0.50 7.17 9.19
C PRO A 147 0.68 5.95 10.12
N ALA A 148 0.30 6.08 11.40
CA ALA A 148 0.37 5.00 12.38
C ALA A 148 -0.86 4.08 12.38
N ASP A 149 -1.89 4.38 11.58
CA ASP A 149 -3.07 3.52 11.45
C ASP A 149 -2.77 2.33 10.52
N GLU A 150 -2.50 1.18 11.14
CA GLU A 150 -2.24 -0.10 10.47
C GLU A 150 -3.52 -0.73 9.87
N GLY A 151 -4.69 -0.14 10.10
CA GLY A 151 -5.97 -0.67 9.67
C GLY A 151 -6.42 -1.86 10.51
N ARG A 152 -7.18 -2.78 9.90
CA ARG A 152 -7.70 -3.98 10.56
C ARG A 152 -6.96 -5.22 10.07
N TYR A 153 -6.24 -5.87 10.97
CA TYR A 153 -5.66 -7.18 10.72
C TYR A 153 -6.55 -8.27 11.35
N LEU A 154 -7.11 -9.15 10.51
CA LEU A 154 -8.03 -10.20 10.94
C LEU A 154 -7.52 -11.57 10.47
N THR A 155 -7.54 -12.55 11.37
CA THR A 155 -7.13 -13.93 11.09
C THR A 155 -8.29 -14.90 11.30
N GLY A 156 -8.18 -16.10 10.72
CA GLY A 156 -9.20 -17.15 10.88
C GLY A 156 -10.57 -16.83 10.28
N GLN A 157 -10.64 -15.80 9.41
CA GLN A 157 -11.90 -15.38 8.81
C GLN A 157 -12.31 -16.34 7.69
N ARG A 158 -13.59 -16.71 7.67
CA ARG A 158 -14.18 -17.42 6.52
C ARG A 158 -14.57 -16.39 5.47
N ILE A 159 -14.22 -16.67 4.23
CA ILE A 159 -14.65 -15.90 3.05
C ILE A 159 -15.34 -16.85 2.07
N LEU A 160 -16.24 -16.32 1.25
CA LEU A 160 -16.88 -17.06 0.16
C LEU A 160 -16.37 -16.50 -1.17
N VAL A 161 -16.08 -17.38 -2.12
CA VAL A 161 -15.52 -17.01 -3.42
C VAL A 161 -16.46 -17.51 -4.51
N ILE A 162 -16.87 -16.59 -5.38
CA ILE A 162 -17.55 -16.89 -6.63
C ILE A 162 -16.54 -16.60 -7.75
N PRO A 163 -16.03 -17.62 -8.45
CA PRO A 163 -15.11 -17.44 -9.57
C PRO A 163 -15.70 -16.53 -10.67
N PRO A 164 -14.87 -15.90 -11.50
CA PRO A 164 -15.36 -15.18 -12.68
C PRO A 164 -16.10 -16.15 -13.62
N VAL A 165 -17.13 -15.62 -14.29
CA VAL A 165 -17.86 -16.30 -15.38
C VAL A 165 -17.09 -16.24 -16.69
#